data_AF-A0A6N6L1C9-F1
#
_entry.id   AF-A0A6N6L1C9-F1
#
_cell.length_a   1.000
_cell.length_b   1.000
_cell.length_c   1.000
_cell.angle_alpha   90.00
_cell.angle_beta   90.00
_cell.angle_gamma   90.00
#
_symmetry.space_group_name_H-M   'P 1'
#
loop_
_entity.id
_entity.type
_entity.pdbx_description
1 polymer ?
#
loop_
_entity_poly.entity_id
_entity_poly.type
_entity_poly.pdbx_seq_one_letter_code
_entity_poly.pdbx_strand_id
1 'polypeptide(L)'
;MEILSAIALILLTLVGYSGGSVLAAGPRKAAPGVLDIFVNLVLWTGALMTRSDLGRWTAVLVWIGIGLVVGAVITFLRRSSFPLADVQEPVQGLWQHWLRFSRKLGDFQGRIFLTWFYFIIVTPFGIIGRLFSDRMNRKTPTGTSAWHTRKAEPAPGVEEARRQF
;
A
#
# COMPACT_ATOMS: atom_id res chain seq x y z
N MET A 1 -12.58 -24.96 -10.74
CA MET A 1 -13.65 -24.16 -10.09
C MET A 1 -13.27 -23.68 -8.68
N GLU A 2 -12.64 -24.51 -7.84
CA GLU A 2 -12.24 -24.15 -6.47
C GLU A 2 -11.37 -22.89 -6.38
N ILE A 3 -10.27 -22.86 -7.14
CA ILE A 3 -9.31 -21.74 -7.15
C ILE A 3 -9.98 -20.43 -7.57
N LEU A 4 -10.82 -20.46 -8.61
CA LEU A 4 -11.54 -19.26 -9.08
C LEU A 4 -12.44 -18.66 -8.01
N SER A 5 -13.18 -19.49 -7.26
CA SER A 5 -14.02 -18.99 -6.17
C SER A 5 -13.21 -18.50 -4.96
N ALA A 6 -12.02 -19.06 -4.69
CA ALA A 6 -11.13 -18.54 -3.66
C ALA A 6 -10.56 -17.16 -4.05
N ILE A 7 -10.13 -17.00 -5.31
CA ILE A 7 -9.69 -15.71 -5.85
C ILE A 7 -10.84 -14.70 -5.82
N ALA A 8 -12.04 -15.10 -6.27
CA ALA A 8 -13.21 -14.24 -6.24
C ALA A 8 -13.55 -13.80 -4.81
N LEU A 9 -13.47 -14.69 -3.83
CA LEU A 9 -13.65 -14.36 -2.41
C LEU A 9 -12.64 -13.31 -1.95
N ILE A 10 -11.34 -13.50 -2.20
CA ILE A 10 -10.29 -12.54 -1.80
C ILE A 10 -10.53 -11.16 -2.47
N LEU A 11 -10.80 -11.15 -3.77
CA LEU A 11 -10.98 -9.90 -4.52
C LEU A 11 -12.27 -9.18 -4.12
N LEU A 12 -13.38 -9.90 -3.98
CA LEU A 12 -14.66 -9.29 -3.65
C LEU A 12 -14.73 -8.84 -2.19
N THR A 13 -14.08 -9.54 -1.26
CA THR A 13 -13.97 -9.08 0.12
C THR A 13 -13.13 -7.80 0.22
N LEU A 14 -12.06 -7.69 -0.57
CA LEU A 14 -11.30 -6.45 -0.69
C LEU A 14 -12.14 -5.30 -1.28
N VAL A 15 -12.98 -5.59 -2.28
CA VAL A 15 -13.93 -4.61 -2.84
C VAL A 15 -14.94 -4.18 -1.77
N GLY A 16 -15.48 -5.11 -0.99
CA GLY A 16 -16.35 -4.82 0.14
C GLY A 16 -15.69 -3.87 1.13
N TYR A 17 -14.49 -4.22 1.60
CA TYR A 17 -13.69 -3.39 2.50
C TYR A 17 -13.44 -1.98 1.95
N SER A 18 -12.92 -1.90 0.74
CA SER A 18 -12.59 -0.63 0.08
C SER A 18 -13.84 0.23 -0.16
N GLY A 19 -14.96 -0.41 -0.53
CA GLY A 19 -16.25 0.25 -0.69
C GLY A 19 -16.76 0.86 0.62
N GLY A 20 -16.73 0.08 1.70
CA GLY A 20 -17.07 0.56 3.04
C GLY A 20 -16.23 1.76 3.47
N SER A 21 -14.92 1.68 3.29
CA SER A 21 -13.99 2.77 3.60
C SER A 21 -14.30 4.05 2.82
N VAL A 22 -14.48 3.94 1.50
CA VAL A 22 -14.76 5.10 0.64
C VAL A 22 -16.11 5.74 0.98
N LEU A 23 -17.13 4.94 1.26
CA LEU A 23 -18.45 5.43 1.68
C LEU A 23 -18.35 6.20 3.01
N ALA A 24 -17.67 5.64 4.01
CA ALA A 24 -17.54 6.26 5.33
C ALA A 24 -16.66 7.52 5.33
N ALA A 25 -15.67 7.61 4.43
CA ALA A 25 -14.85 8.81 4.28
C ALA A 25 -15.65 10.02 3.77
N GLY A 26 -16.64 9.79 2.91
CA GLY A 26 -17.51 10.81 2.33
C GLY A 26 -16.75 11.85 1.50
N PRO A 27 -16.71 13.13 1.91
CA PRO A 27 -16.01 14.20 1.18
C PRO A 27 -14.49 14.20 1.42
N ARG A 28 -13.94 13.35 2.30
CA ARG A 28 -12.50 13.31 2.58
C ARG A 28 -11.78 12.35 1.62
N LYS A 29 -10.47 12.59 1.40
CA LYS A 29 -9.61 11.68 0.62
C LYS A 29 -9.25 10.47 1.50
N ALA A 30 -9.98 9.37 1.34
CA ALA A 30 -9.67 8.11 2.00
C ALA A 30 -8.31 7.59 1.51
N ALA A 31 -7.43 7.21 2.42
CA ALA A 31 -6.16 6.57 2.10
C ALA A 31 -5.97 5.33 2.98
N PRO A 32 -5.60 4.17 2.40
CA PRO A 32 -5.30 2.99 3.21
C PRO A 32 -4.04 3.27 4.05
N GLY A 33 -4.13 2.99 5.34
CA GLY A 33 -3.00 3.01 6.26
C GLY A 33 -2.45 1.60 6.50
N VAL A 34 -1.43 1.52 7.37
CA VAL A 34 -0.83 0.24 7.75
C VAL A 34 -1.84 -0.69 8.41
N LEU A 35 -2.73 -0.15 9.26
CA LEU A 35 -3.81 -0.94 9.89
C LEU A 35 -4.70 -1.62 8.86
N ASP A 36 -5.01 -0.95 7.76
CA ASP A 36 -5.87 -1.48 6.69
C ASP A 36 -5.24 -2.74 6.06
N ILE A 37 -3.92 -2.80 5.93
CA ILE A 37 -3.21 -3.97 5.40
C ILE A 37 -3.36 -5.16 6.34
N PHE A 38 -3.15 -4.95 7.64
CA PHE A 38 -3.34 -5.99 8.65
C PHE A 38 -4.78 -6.50 8.68
N VAL A 39 -5.76 -5.59 8.63
CA VAL A 39 -7.18 -5.95 8.62
C VAL A 39 -7.54 -6.75 7.37
N ASN A 40 -7.07 -6.35 6.18
CA ASN A 40 -7.31 -7.12 4.96
C ASN A 40 -6.72 -8.54 5.05
N LEU A 41 -5.52 -8.70 5.62
CA LEU A 41 -4.92 -10.01 5.83
C LEU A 41 -5.77 -10.89 6.76
N VAL A 42 -6.28 -10.31 7.86
CA VAL A 42 -7.17 -11.00 8.80
C VAL A 42 -8.50 -11.38 8.13
N LEU A 43 -9.11 -10.45 7.39
CA LEU A 43 -10.36 -10.69 6.65
C LEU A 43 -10.18 -11.81 5.61
N TRP A 44 -9.10 -11.80 4.84
CA TRP A 44 -8.83 -12.87 3.86
C TRP A 44 -8.59 -14.22 4.53
N THR A 45 -7.85 -14.25 5.63
CA THR A 45 -7.61 -15.49 6.38
C THR A 45 -8.92 -16.04 6.92
N GLY A 46 -9.74 -15.21 7.58
CA GLY A 46 -11.05 -15.61 8.07
C GLY A 46 -11.99 -16.06 6.96
N ALA A 47 -11.99 -15.35 5.83
CA ALA A 47 -12.80 -15.70 4.67
C ALA A 47 -12.42 -17.06 4.09
N LEU A 48 -11.13 -17.34 3.95
CA LEU A 48 -10.65 -18.62 3.43
C LEU A 48 -10.91 -19.78 4.39
N MET A 49 -10.78 -19.57 5.71
CA MET A 49 -11.03 -20.60 6.72
C MET A 49 -12.51 -20.98 6.81
N THR A 50 -13.40 -19.99 6.75
CA THR A 50 -14.86 -20.22 6.87
C THR A 50 -15.52 -20.61 5.54
N ARG A 51 -14.75 -20.62 4.44
CA ARG A 51 -15.24 -20.96 3.10
C ARG A 51 -15.74 -22.39 2.97
N SER A 52 -15.13 -23.35 3.68
CA SER A 52 -15.55 -24.76 3.66
C SER A 52 -16.95 -24.95 4.26
N ASP A 53 -17.30 -24.12 5.23
CA ASP A 53 -18.47 -24.33 6.09
C ASP A 53 -19.69 -23.57 5.59
N LEU A 54 -19.50 -22.34 5.10
CA LEU A 54 -20.62 -21.50 4.63
C LEU A 54 -21.09 -21.85 3.21
N GLY A 55 -20.26 -22.52 2.40
CA GLY A 55 -20.48 -22.71 0.97
C GLY A 55 -19.89 -21.60 0.11
N ARG A 56 -19.62 -21.90 -1.18
CA ARG A 56 -18.73 -21.06 -2.02
C ARG A 56 -19.24 -19.63 -2.24
N TRP A 57 -20.51 -19.43 -2.55
CA TRP A 57 -21.07 -18.12 -2.93
C TRP A 57 -21.65 -17.32 -1.76
N THR A 58 -22.20 -18.04 -0.79
CA THR A 58 -22.68 -17.51 0.50
C THR A 58 -21.53 -16.92 1.32
N ALA A 59 -20.38 -17.60 1.38
CA ALA A 59 -19.17 -17.06 2.01
C ALA A 59 -18.76 -15.72 1.37
N VAL A 60 -18.85 -15.61 0.03
CA VAL A 60 -18.53 -14.37 -0.68
C VAL A 60 -19.46 -13.23 -0.25
N LEU A 61 -20.78 -13.44 -0.26
CA LEU A 61 -21.74 -12.40 0.14
C LEU A 61 -21.56 -11.96 1.60
N VAL A 62 -21.38 -12.93 2.51
CA VAL A 62 -21.17 -12.66 3.94
C VAL A 62 -19.91 -11.83 4.14
N TRP A 63 -18.80 -12.23 3.55
CA TRP A 63 -17.53 -11.54 3.76
C TRP A 63 -17.41 -10.22 2.99
N ILE A 64 -18.13 -10.04 1.88
CA ILE A 64 -18.30 -8.69 1.27
C ILE A 64 -18.99 -7.77 2.29
N GLY A 65 -20.07 -8.24 2.92
CA GLY A 65 -20.81 -7.47 3.93
C GLY A 65 -19.96 -7.14 5.15
N ILE A 66 -19.26 -8.14 5.71
CA ILE A 66 -18.32 -7.94 6.82
C ILE A 66 -17.24 -6.94 6.42
N GLY A 67 -16.61 -7.11 5.25
CA GLY A 67 -15.61 -6.19 4.74
C GLY A 67 -16.13 -4.77 4.67
N LEU A 68 -17.32 -4.56 4.10
CA LEU A 68 -17.97 -3.27 3.99
C LEU A 68 -18.19 -2.61 5.35
N VAL A 69 -18.74 -3.34 6.32
CA VAL A 69 -18.99 -2.82 7.67
C VAL A 69 -17.67 -2.48 8.36
N VAL A 70 -16.69 -3.39 8.33
CA VAL A 70 -15.39 -3.19 8.99
C VAL A 70 -14.64 -1.99 8.37
N GLY A 71 -14.57 -1.92 7.05
CA GLY A 71 -13.95 -0.79 6.35
C GLY A 71 -14.63 0.54 6.65
N ALA A 72 -15.97 0.54 6.70
CA ALA A 72 -16.75 1.71 7.06
C ALA A 72 -16.48 2.15 8.51
N VAL A 73 -16.51 1.22 9.47
CA VAL A 73 -16.28 1.52 10.90
C VAL A 73 -14.87 2.07 11.12
N ILE A 74 -13.83 1.39 10.63
CA ILE A 74 -12.44 1.84 10.80
C ILE A 74 -12.24 3.23 10.20
N THR A 75 -12.78 3.45 8.99
CA THR A 75 -12.61 4.74 8.30
C THR A 75 -13.42 5.84 8.97
N PHE A 76 -14.61 5.52 9.49
CA PHE A 76 -15.43 6.45 10.26
C PHE A 76 -14.71 6.90 11.54
N LEU A 77 -14.12 5.97 12.29
CA LEU A 77 -13.33 6.27 13.49
C LEU A 77 -12.09 7.12 13.18
N ARG A 78 -11.48 6.92 12.01
CA ARG A 78 -10.29 7.67 11.55
C ARG A 78 -10.64 8.90 10.71
N ARG A 79 -11.93 9.22 10.54
CA ARG A 79 -12.37 10.19 9.54
C ARG A 79 -11.79 11.58 9.77
N SER A 80 -11.59 11.96 11.04
CA SER A 80 -11.03 13.25 11.43
C SER A 80 -9.59 13.46 10.93
N SER A 81 -8.82 12.39 10.74
CA SER A 81 -7.42 12.45 10.33
C SER A 81 -7.22 12.65 8.83
N PHE A 82 -8.23 12.39 7.99
CA PHE A 82 -8.06 12.52 6.54
C PHE A 82 -8.20 13.97 6.07
N PRO A 83 -7.37 14.44 5.12
CA PRO A 83 -7.55 15.76 4.54
C PRO A 83 -8.88 15.83 3.78
N LEU A 84 -9.47 17.03 3.79
CA LEU A 84 -10.62 17.33 2.93
C LEU A 84 -10.21 17.14 1.47
N ALA A 85 -11.09 16.52 0.67
CA ALA A 85 -10.85 16.48 -0.76
C ALA A 85 -11.05 17.87 -1.35
N ASP A 86 -10.38 18.13 -2.48
CA ASP A 86 -10.48 19.42 -3.18
C ASP A 86 -11.94 19.74 -3.49
N VAL A 87 -12.32 21.02 -3.44
CA VAL A 87 -13.70 21.45 -3.72
C VAL A 87 -14.11 20.91 -5.08
N GLN A 88 -15.05 19.96 -5.07
CA GLN A 88 -15.57 19.34 -6.27
C GLN A 88 -16.90 20.00 -6.61
N GLU A 89 -17.02 20.45 -7.86
CA GLU A 89 -18.28 20.94 -8.43
C GLU A 89 -19.43 19.98 -8.11
N PRO A 90 -20.64 20.47 -7.76
CA PRO A 90 -21.79 19.60 -7.62
C PRO A 90 -22.06 18.87 -8.95
N VAL A 91 -22.16 17.54 -8.91
CA VAL A 91 -22.57 16.76 -10.09
C VAL A 91 -24.03 16.43 -10.02
N GLN A 92 -24.66 16.43 -11.19
CA GLN A 92 -26.05 16.06 -11.33
C GLN A 92 -26.14 14.68 -11.98
N GLY A 93 -27.03 13.84 -11.45
CA GLY A 93 -27.30 12.51 -11.99
C GLY A 93 -26.49 11.38 -11.37
N LEU A 94 -27.09 10.20 -11.39
CA LEU A 94 -26.56 8.98 -10.77
C LEU A 94 -25.24 8.50 -11.40
N TRP A 95 -25.11 8.64 -12.72
CA TRP A 95 -23.91 8.24 -13.46
C TRP A 95 -22.65 8.99 -13.02
N GLN A 96 -22.76 10.30 -12.82
CA GLN A 96 -21.63 11.13 -12.39
C GLN A 96 -21.23 10.80 -10.93
N HIS A 97 -22.21 10.52 -10.08
CA HIS A 97 -21.96 10.02 -8.72
C HIS A 97 -21.26 8.66 -8.73
N TRP A 98 -21.71 7.73 -9.57
CA TRP A 98 -21.09 6.42 -9.75
C TRP A 98 -19.64 6.52 -10.23
N LEU A 99 -19.36 7.38 -11.22
CA LEU A 99 -18.00 7.63 -11.70
C LEU A 99 -17.09 8.18 -10.60
N ARG A 100 -17.58 9.13 -9.79
CA ARG A 100 -16.83 9.68 -8.66
C ARG A 100 -16.52 8.62 -7.61
N PHE A 101 -17.53 7.84 -7.24
CA PHE A 101 -17.38 6.74 -6.31
C PHE A 101 -16.34 5.73 -6.82
N SER A 102 -16.48 5.30 -8.08
CA SER A 102 -15.58 4.33 -8.71
C SER A 102 -14.13 4.83 -8.77
N ARG A 103 -13.90 6.13 -9.02
CA ARG A 103 -12.56 6.72 -8.96
C ARG A 103 -11.95 6.66 -7.56
N LYS A 104 -12.72 7.02 -6.52
CA LYS A 104 -12.26 6.94 -5.13
C LYS A 104 -11.97 5.50 -4.72
N LEU A 105 -12.87 4.58 -5.10
CA LEU A 105 -12.70 3.14 -4.86
C LEU A 105 -11.46 2.60 -5.55
N GLY A 106 -11.26 2.94 -6.82
CA GLY A 106 -10.11 2.54 -7.61
C GLY A 106 -8.78 3.07 -7.06
N ASP A 107 -8.72 4.33 -6.63
CA ASP A 107 -7.50 4.88 -6.00
C ASP A 107 -7.17 4.16 -4.68
N PHE A 108 -8.18 3.95 -3.83
CA PHE A 108 -8.01 3.24 -2.57
C PHE A 108 -7.54 1.80 -2.79
N GLN A 109 -8.22 1.07 -3.65
CA GLN A 109 -7.91 -0.33 -3.95
C GLN A 109 -6.55 -0.46 -4.67
N GLY A 110 -6.25 0.46 -5.59
CA GLY A 110 -4.95 0.53 -6.27
C GLY A 110 -3.80 0.71 -5.29
N ARG A 111 -3.95 1.57 -4.29
CA ARG A 111 -2.93 1.74 -3.23
C ARG A 111 -2.74 0.49 -2.39
N ILE A 112 -3.80 -0.27 -2.09
CA ILE A 112 -3.68 -1.56 -1.38
C ILE A 112 -2.89 -2.56 -2.23
N PHE A 113 -3.23 -2.72 -3.51
CA PHE A 113 -2.50 -3.63 -4.40
C PHE A 113 -1.04 -3.21 -4.55
N LEU A 114 -0.78 -1.91 -4.71
CA LEU A 114 0.58 -1.40 -4.79
C LEU A 114 1.35 -1.71 -3.50
N THR A 115 0.74 -1.52 -2.34
CA THR A 115 1.37 -1.84 -1.05
C THR A 115 1.76 -3.32 -0.97
N TRP A 116 0.84 -4.22 -1.32
CA TRP A 116 1.14 -5.65 -1.36
C TRP A 116 2.22 -6.01 -2.38
N PHE A 117 2.20 -5.40 -3.57
CA PHE A 117 3.24 -5.59 -4.58
C PHE A 117 4.62 -5.18 -4.07
N TYR A 118 4.74 -3.97 -3.49
CA TYR A 118 6.02 -3.50 -2.94
C TYR A 118 6.49 -4.33 -1.76
N PHE A 119 5.56 -4.80 -0.92
CA PHE A 119 5.89 -5.62 0.24
C PHE A 119 6.33 -7.05 -0.15
N ILE A 120 5.60 -7.70 -1.05
CA ILE A 120 5.85 -9.10 -1.42
C ILE A 120 6.99 -9.21 -2.43
N ILE A 121 7.06 -8.29 -3.40
CA ILE A 121 8.02 -8.38 -4.51
C ILE A 121 9.23 -7.51 -4.23
N VAL A 122 9.07 -6.20 -4.02
CA VAL A 122 10.22 -5.27 -3.98
C VAL A 122 11.04 -5.40 -2.69
N THR A 123 10.38 -5.54 -1.54
CA THR A 123 11.02 -5.61 -0.23
C THR A 123 12.02 -6.76 -0.08
N PRO A 124 11.74 -8.02 -0.47
CA PRO A 124 12.76 -9.08 -0.36
C PRO A 124 14.00 -8.79 -1.20
N PHE A 125 13.87 -8.23 -2.42
CA PHE A 125 15.05 -7.81 -3.19
C PHE A 125 15.83 -6.70 -2.50
N GLY A 126 15.14 -5.75 -1.87
CA GLY A 126 15.77 -4.69 -1.07
C GLY A 126 16.53 -5.24 0.14
N ILE A 127 15.96 -6.22 0.85
CA ILE A 127 16.59 -6.90 1.99
C ILE A 127 17.81 -7.68 1.53
N ILE A 128 17.69 -8.49 0.47
CA ILE A 128 18.80 -9.25 -0.12
C ILE A 128 19.91 -8.28 -0.55
N GLY A 129 19.58 -7.25 -1.33
CA GLY A 129 20.54 -6.23 -1.75
C GLY A 129 21.25 -5.58 -0.58
N ARG A 130 20.53 -5.25 0.50
CA ARG A 130 21.10 -4.66 1.72
C ARG A 130 22.00 -5.61 2.50
N LEU A 131 21.62 -6.89 2.62
CA LEU A 131 22.37 -7.89 3.38
C LEU A 131 23.64 -8.33 2.63
N PHE A 132 23.55 -8.46 1.30
CA PHE A 132 24.63 -8.98 0.46
C PHE A 132 25.50 -7.90 -0.20
N SER A 133 25.04 -6.66 -0.32
CA SER A 133 25.84 -5.57 -0.89
C SER A 133 26.18 -4.52 0.17
N ASP A 134 27.45 -4.46 0.58
CA ASP A 134 27.94 -3.33 1.39
C ASP A 134 28.32 -2.15 0.49
N ARG A 135 27.32 -1.56 -0.19
CA ARG A 135 27.55 -0.42 -1.09
C ARG A 135 27.93 0.88 -0.37
N MET A 136 27.79 0.92 0.95
CA MET A 136 28.09 2.12 1.75
C MET A 136 29.34 1.94 2.64
N ASN A 137 30.11 0.85 2.49
CA ASN A 137 31.24 0.52 3.38
C ASN A 137 30.89 0.70 4.87
N ARG A 138 29.67 0.29 5.26
CA ARG A 138 29.17 0.46 6.63
C ARG A 138 29.69 -0.62 7.56
N LYS A 139 30.28 -1.69 7.02
CA LYS A 139 31.01 -2.66 7.83
C LYS A 139 32.27 -1.99 8.36
N THR A 140 32.49 -2.11 9.67
CA THR A 140 33.68 -1.57 10.33
C THR A 140 34.93 -2.08 9.60
N PRO A 141 35.76 -1.20 9.04
CA PRO A 141 36.96 -1.63 8.34
C PRO A 141 37.85 -2.39 9.32
N THR A 142 38.32 -3.58 8.93
CA THR A 142 39.20 -4.45 9.73
C THR A 142 40.64 -3.91 9.84
N GLY A 143 40.85 -2.62 9.57
CA GLY A 143 42.14 -1.94 9.61
C GLY A 143 42.24 -0.92 10.76
N THR A 144 43.38 -0.25 10.87
CA THR A 144 43.69 0.73 11.93
C THR A 144 42.97 2.07 11.80
N SER A 145 42.23 2.31 10.71
CA SER A 145 41.59 3.59 10.43
C SER A 145 40.25 3.41 9.71
N ALA A 146 39.24 4.18 10.14
CA ALA A 146 37.94 4.26 9.49
C ALA A 146 37.91 5.25 8.30
N TRP A 147 39.03 5.94 8.04
CA TRP A 147 39.15 6.86 6.92
C TRP A 147 39.40 6.11 5.62
N HIS A 148 38.64 6.46 4.57
CA HIS A 148 38.91 5.96 3.23
C HIS A 148 40.20 6.59 2.68
N THR A 149 41.18 5.74 2.36
CA THR A 149 42.39 6.16 1.65
C THR A 149 42.00 6.63 0.25
N ARG A 150 41.99 7.95 0.03
CA ARG A 150 41.94 8.49 -1.32
C ARG A 150 43.26 8.15 -2.00
N LYS A 151 43.22 7.62 -3.23
CA LYS A 151 44.42 7.58 -4.07
C LYS A 151 44.91 9.02 -4.18
N ALA A 152 46.18 9.26 -3.87
CA ALA A 152 46.79 10.55 -4.09
C ALA A 152 46.75 10.81 -5.60
N GLU A 153 45.85 11.70 -6.02
CA GLU A 153 45.95 12.27 -7.36
C GLU A 153 47.22 13.14 -7.40
N PRO A 154 47.91 13.22 -8.56
CA PRO A 154 49.02 14.14 -8.72
C PRO A 154 48.60 15.53 -8.26
N ALA A 155 49.47 16.22 -7.51
CA ALA A 155 49.16 17.55 -7.01
C ALA A 155 48.65 18.42 -8.19
N PRO A 156 47.42 18.97 -8.10
CA PRO A 156 46.88 19.76 -9.18
C PRO A 156 47.83 20.93 -9.45
N GLY A 157 48.14 21.17 -10.72
CA GLY A 157 48.92 22.34 -11.11
C GLY A 157 48.22 23.62 -10.67
N VAL A 158 48.99 24.70 -10.50
CA VAL A 158 48.45 26.02 -10.12
C VAL A 158 47.30 26.46 -11.05
N GLU A 159 47.39 26.14 -12.34
CA GLU A 159 46.35 26.37 -13.35
C GLU A 159 45.06 25.56 -13.11
N GLU A 160 45.14 24.35 -12.58
CA GLU A 160 43.97 23.53 -12.25
C GLU A 160 43.26 24.08 -11.00
N ALA A 161 44.04 24.54 -10.02
CA ALA A 161 43.52 25.16 -8.80
C ALA A 161 42.79 26.48 -9.07
N ARG A 162 43.19 27.22 -10.11
CA ARG A 162 42.52 28.45 -10.56
C ARG A 162 41.14 28.23 -11.17
N ARG A 163 40.77 26.98 -11.52
CA ARG A 163 39.46 26.63 -12.12
C ARG A 163 38.37 26.27 -11.11
N GLN A 164 38.70 26.20 -9.81
CA GLN A 164 37.74 25.81 -8.77
C GLN A 164 36.87 26.97 -8.24
N PHE A 165 37.13 28.21 -8.66
CA PHE A 165 36.37 29.40 -8.26
C PHE A 165 35.91 30.20 -9.47
#